data_AF-A0A8J4PKX5-F1
#
_entry.id   AF-A0A8J4PKX5-F1
#
_cell.length_a   1.000
_cell.length_b   1.000
_cell.length_c   1.000
_cell.angle_alpha   90.00
_cell.angle_beta   90.00
_cell.angle_gamma   90.00
#
_symmetry.space_group_name_H-M   'P 1'
#
loop_
_entity.id
_entity.type
_entity.pdbx_description
1 polymer ?
#
loop_
_entity_poly.entity_id
_entity_poly.type
_entity_poly.pdbx_seq_one_letter_code
_entity_poly.pdbx_strand_id
1 'polypeptide(L)'
;MKLILSIIVLLCCIATLKAEIEDQSICHGELAQLIYDEGLGDDCQDWSWSSTKDLANSEFAHNGEVSMSFYPKNYDGIYFALEDPIDPSLHSYVSMWIHGGKSGNQKINFKFTSNKTAVSDDYVTWGEDSIIGPNSTIIPRQWVNALIKLDSLEPGEYDGIQILTKEPNDQGKVFIDVIEVYKRCEKEKYTKDAPIEHCEGMGCLKVKVKPDPEVHWMERGVEFQQYEVSMKNLANSSITVLEFQGNWFKPRNITKDIWDAIPLEGGVFGLPPHVQNIFPGQSYTFGCVSAKGPVSFNITYMEFAE
;
A
#
# COMPACT_ATOMS: atom_id res chain seq x y z
N MET A 1 54.56 27.25 19.01
CA MET A 1 53.80 26.31 19.85
C MET A 1 52.31 26.67 19.97
N LYS A 2 51.68 27.20 18.91
CA LYS A 2 50.21 27.35 18.81
C LYS A 2 49.62 26.80 17.50
N LEU A 3 50.48 26.36 16.57
CA LEU A 3 50.06 25.82 15.27
C LEU A 3 49.91 24.28 15.24
N ILE A 4 50.54 23.58 16.19
CA ILE A 4 50.52 22.09 16.24
C ILE A 4 49.29 21.58 17.00
N LEU A 5 48.69 22.41 17.88
CA LEU A 5 47.49 22.05 18.63
C LEU A 5 46.19 22.14 17.80
N SER A 6 46.17 22.97 16.76
CA SER A 6 44.98 23.11 15.88
C SER A 6 44.85 21.99 14.84
N ILE A 7 45.94 21.30 14.49
CA ILE A 7 45.89 20.19 13.51
C ILE A 7 45.46 18.88 14.18
N ILE A 8 45.74 18.70 15.47
CA ILE A 8 45.32 17.50 16.22
C ILE A 8 43.83 17.55 16.57
N VAL A 9 43.24 18.74 16.76
CA VAL A 9 41.78 18.87 16.96
C VAL A 9 41.00 18.70 15.64
N LEU A 10 41.61 19.04 14.49
CA LEU A 10 40.98 18.84 13.17
C LEU A 10 41.07 17.39 12.67
N LEU A 11 42.06 16.61 13.11
CA LEU A 11 42.16 15.18 12.80
C LEU A 11 41.34 14.26 13.73
N CYS A 12 40.84 14.76 14.87
CA CYS A 12 40.01 13.96 15.78
C CYS A 12 38.50 14.01 15.46
N CYS A 13 38.06 14.90 14.56
CA CYS A 13 36.66 14.97 14.10
C CYS A 13 36.36 14.19 12.81
N ILE A 14 37.31 13.41 12.29
CA ILE A 14 37.08 12.52 11.13
C ILE A 14 36.93 11.04 11.59
N ALA A 15 36.88 10.79 12.90
CA ALA A 15 36.42 9.52 13.42
C ALA A 15 34.92 9.64 13.74
N THR A 16 34.13 8.73 13.16
CA THR A 16 32.69 8.48 13.40
C THR A 16 31.67 9.48 12.82
N LEU A 17 31.58 9.49 11.49
CA LEU A 17 30.28 9.50 10.82
C LEU A 17 30.31 8.41 9.73
N LYS A 18 30.45 7.15 10.16
CA LYS A 18 29.75 6.08 9.47
C LYS A 18 28.30 6.23 9.94
N ALA A 19 27.55 7.08 9.26
CA ALA A 19 26.12 6.85 9.20
C ALA A 19 26.01 5.49 8.51
N GLU A 20 25.66 4.47 9.28
CA GLU A 20 25.02 3.29 8.71
C GLU A 20 23.72 3.84 8.11
N ILE A 21 23.77 4.14 6.81
CA ILE A 21 22.55 4.08 6.02
C ILE A 21 22.20 2.61 6.09
N GLU A 22 21.31 2.27 7.02
CA GLU A 22 20.62 1.00 7.03
C GLU A 22 19.83 1.00 5.72
N ASP A 23 20.50 0.50 4.67
CA ASP A 23 19.88 0.15 3.42
C ASP A 23 18.69 -0.71 3.82
N GLN A 24 17.46 -0.22 3.58
CA GLN A 24 16.27 -1.04 3.67
C GLN A 24 16.33 -2.07 2.54
N SER A 25 17.33 -2.95 2.59
CA SER A 25 17.59 -3.99 1.62
C SER A 25 16.40 -4.93 1.71
N ILE A 26 15.50 -4.80 0.74
CA ILE A 26 14.36 -5.69 0.57
C ILE A 26 14.94 -7.09 0.44
N CYS A 27 14.45 -8.05 1.24
CA CYS A 27 14.99 -9.39 1.12
C CYS A 27 14.53 -10.03 -0.18
N HIS A 28 15.47 -10.30 -1.07
CA HIS A 28 15.23 -10.97 -2.34
C HIS A 28 15.22 -12.49 -2.11
N GLY A 29 14.05 -13.03 -1.73
CA GLY A 29 13.85 -14.47 -1.64
C GLY A 29 13.84 -15.14 -3.02
N GLU A 30 13.49 -16.42 -3.05
CA GLU A 30 13.27 -17.12 -4.33
C GLU A 30 12.02 -16.57 -5.04
N LEU A 31 12.00 -16.65 -6.38
CA LEU A 31 10.79 -16.42 -7.16
C LEU A 31 9.69 -17.38 -6.68
N ALA A 32 8.56 -16.82 -6.26
CA ALA A 32 7.39 -17.57 -5.84
C ALA A 32 6.48 -17.87 -7.01
N GLN A 33 6.23 -16.85 -7.85
CA GLN A 33 5.27 -16.91 -8.94
C GLN A 33 5.68 -15.95 -10.04
N LEU A 34 5.59 -16.40 -11.29
CA LEU A 34 5.69 -15.55 -12.47
C LEU A 34 4.27 -15.22 -12.93
N ILE A 35 3.91 -13.94 -12.92
CA ILE A 35 2.58 -13.49 -13.36
C ILE A 35 2.59 -13.20 -14.87
N TYR A 36 3.65 -12.56 -15.35
CA TYR A 36 3.77 -12.17 -16.76
C TYR A 36 5.24 -12.01 -17.18
N ASP A 37 5.61 -12.45 -18.38
CA ASP A 37 6.90 -12.17 -19.07
C ASP A 37 6.67 -12.15 -20.59
N GLU A 38 6.89 -13.27 -21.29
CA GLU A 38 6.52 -13.40 -22.71
C GLU A 38 5.04 -13.79 -22.93
N GLY A 39 4.26 -13.74 -21.86
CA GLY A 39 2.88 -14.19 -21.77
C GLY A 39 2.46 -14.31 -20.31
N LEU A 40 1.19 -14.65 -20.06
CA LEU A 40 0.72 -14.94 -18.71
C LEU A 40 1.40 -16.18 -18.15
N GLY A 41 1.70 -16.16 -16.85
CA GLY A 41 2.09 -17.35 -16.12
C GLY A 41 1.00 -18.43 -16.13
N ASP A 42 1.41 -19.67 -15.87
CA ASP A 42 0.53 -20.85 -15.95
C ASP A 42 -0.71 -20.74 -15.04
N ASP A 43 -0.56 -20.12 -13.87
CA ASP A 43 -1.60 -19.95 -12.84
C ASP A 43 -2.30 -18.58 -12.90
N CYS A 44 -2.23 -17.90 -14.05
CA CYS A 44 -2.78 -16.56 -14.25
C CYS A 44 -3.86 -16.52 -15.34
N GLN A 45 -4.93 -15.75 -15.11
CA GLN A 45 -5.99 -15.52 -16.08
C GLN A 45 -6.21 -14.03 -16.33
N ASP A 46 -6.39 -13.65 -17.60
CA ASP A 46 -6.72 -12.28 -18.00
C ASP A 46 -8.22 -12.00 -17.86
N TRP A 47 -8.58 -11.20 -16.87
CA TRP A 47 -9.93 -10.66 -16.62
C TRP A 47 -10.00 -9.15 -16.85
N SER A 48 -9.09 -8.62 -17.65
CA SER A 48 -8.97 -7.20 -17.95
C SER A 48 -10.17 -6.68 -18.73
N TRP A 49 -10.59 -5.45 -18.42
CA TRP A 49 -11.66 -4.74 -19.12
C TRP A 49 -11.14 -3.66 -20.08
N SER A 50 -9.83 -3.43 -20.16
CA SER A 50 -9.29 -2.55 -21.19
C SER A 50 -9.50 -3.12 -22.58
N SER A 51 -10.12 -2.32 -23.45
CA SER A 51 -10.28 -2.63 -24.87
C SER A 51 -9.00 -2.44 -25.69
N THR A 52 -7.97 -1.82 -25.10
CA THR A 52 -6.71 -1.49 -25.78
C THR A 52 -5.53 -2.36 -25.34
N LYS A 53 -5.79 -3.38 -24.52
CA LYS A 53 -4.78 -4.32 -24.06
C LYS A 53 -4.21 -5.14 -25.22
N ASP A 54 -2.92 -5.38 -25.15
CA ASP A 54 -2.16 -6.24 -26.04
C ASP A 54 -1.10 -6.95 -25.21
N LEU A 55 -1.29 -8.26 -24.96
CA LEU A 55 -0.42 -9.08 -24.10
C LEU A 55 0.76 -9.70 -24.86
N ALA A 56 0.98 -9.32 -26.13
CA ALA A 56 2.07 -9.85 -26.95
C ALA A 56 2.67 -8.73 -27.83
N ASN A 57 2.88 -7.55 -27.24
CA ASN A 57 3.36 -6.39 -27.97
C ASN A 57 4.88 -6.44 -28.18
N SER A 58 5.32 -6.34 -29.43
CA SER A 58 6.74 -6.42 -29.79
C SER A 58 7.43 -5.05 -30.02
N GLU A 59 6.81 -3.92 -29.63
CA GLU A 59 7.42 -2.58 -29.84
C GLU A 59 8.55 -2.32 -28.84
N PHE A 60 8.33 -2.68 -27.57
CA PHE A 60 9.33 -2.63 -26.51
C PHE A 60 9.19 -3.87 -25.65
N ALA A 61 10.26 -4.65 -25.51
CA ALA A 61 10.35 -5.74 -24.54
C ALA A 61 11.43 -5.38 -23.51
N HIS A 62 11.21 -5.70 -22.24
CA HIS A 62 12.24 -5.61 -21.22
C HIS A 62 13.07 -6.89 -21.23
N ASN A 63 12.39 -8.03 -21.27
CA ASN A 63 12.96 -9.36 -21.43
C ASN A 63 12.33 -10.06 -22.64
N GLY A 64 13.08 -10.93 -23.30
CA GLY A 64 12.55 -11.67 -24.45
C GLY A 64 12.16 -10.78 -25.65
N GLU A 65 11.06 -11.14 -26.32
CA GLU A 65 10.58 -10.55 -27.58
C GLU A 65 9.33 -9.67 -27.44
N VAL A 66 8.54 -9.83 -26.37
CA VAL A 66 7.25 -9.14 -26.19
C VAL A 66 7.08 -8.62 -24.77
N SER A 67 6.26 -7.57 -24.63
CA SER A 67 5.71 -7.12 -23.35
C SER A 67 4.20 -6.89 -23.49
N MET A 68 3.51 -6.68 -22.37
CA MET A 68 2.13 -6.24 -22.45
C MET A 68 2.05 -4.72 -22.60
N SER A 69 1.03 -4.25 -23.30
CA SER A 69 0.78 -2.82 -23.45
C SER A 69 -0.70 -2.50 -23.40
N PHE A 70 -1.03 -1.28 -22.98
CA PHE A 70 -2.37 -0.72 -23.10
C PHE A 70 -2.32 0.81 -23.14
N TYR A 71 -3.43 1.46 -23.48
CA TYR A 71 -3.59 2.91 -23.37
C TYR A 71 -4.34 3.22 -22.07
N PRO A 72 -3.71 3.83 -21.05
CA PRO A 72 -4.40 4.24 -19.84
C PRO A 72 -5.33 5.42 -20.18
N LYS A 73 -6.62 5.12 -20.37
CA LYS A 73 -7.71 6.08 -20.60
C LYS A 73 -9.05 5.52 -20.20
N ASN A 74 -10.07 6.35 -20.05
CA ASN A 74 -11.46 5.93 -19.80
C ASN A 74 -11.61 4.90 -18.65
N TYR A 75 -10.79 5.00 -17.60
CA TYR A 75 -10.78 4.02 -16.49
C TYR A 75 -10.46 2.58 -16.93
N ASP A 76 -9.75 2.41 -18.05
CA ASP A 76 -9.26 1.12 -18.52
C ASP A 76 -8.34 0.49 -17.46
N GLY A 77 -8.43 -0.84 -17.37
CA GLY A 77 -7.61 -1.63 -16.48
C GLY A 77 -7.29 -3.01 -17.03
N ILE A 78 -6.11 -3.46 -16.66
CA ILE A 78 -5.65 -4.83 -16.76
C ILE A 78 -5.93 -5.51 -15.44
N TYR A 79 -6.39 -6.75 -15.48
CA TYR A 79 -6.61 -7.56 -14.29
C TYR A 79 -6.13 -8.98 -14.56
N PHE A 80 -5.12 -9.40 -13.80
CA PHE A 80 -4.68 -10.78 -13.72
C PHE A 80 -5.26 -11.42 -12.46
N ALA A 81 -6.17 -12.36 -12.66
CA ALA A 81 -6.67 -13.22 -11.59
C ALA A 81 -5.65 -14.34 -11.38
N LEU A 82 -5.30 -14.58 -10.12
CA LEU A 82 -4.28 -15.54 -9.72
C LEU A 82 -4.96 -16.78 -9.17
N GLU A 83 -4.61 -17.95 -9.70
CA GLU A 83 -5.01 -19.24 -9.13
C GLU A 83 -4.22 -19.55 -7.86
N ASP A 84 -2.95 -19.15 -7.83
CA ASP A 84 -2.09 -19.14 -6.64
C ASP A 84 -2.09 -17.75 -5.99
N PRO A 85 -2.81 -17.53 -4.86
CA PRO A 85 -2.93 -16.20 -4.28
C PRO A 85 -1.62 -15.72 -3.67
N ILE A 86 -1.43 -14.40 -3.69
CA ILE A 86 -0.32 -13.75 -2.97
C ILE A 86 -0.72 -13.66 -1.51
N ASP A 87 0.04 -14.29 -0.61
CA ASP A 87 -0.04 -14.07 0.84
C ASP A 87 1.15 -13.25 1.35
N PRO A 88 0.95 -12.02 1.87
CA PRO A 88 2.02 -11.19 2.46
C PRO A 88 2.81 -11.86 3.59
N SER A 89 2.25 -12.87 4.28
CA SER A 89 2.99 -13.63 5.27
C SER A 89 4.08 -14.52 4.68
N LEU A 90 3.92 -14.91 3.41
CA LEU A 90 4.81 -15.80 2.65
C LEU A 90 5.61 -15.05 1.58
N HIS A 91 5.10 -13.93 1.09
CA HIS A 91 5.67 -13.15 0.01
C HIS A 91 6.15 -11.78 0.51
N SER A 92 7.30 -11.32 0.01
CA SER A 92 7.93 -10.06 0.44
C SER A 92 7.49 -8.88 -0.44
N TYR A 93 7.54 -9.04 -1.76
CA TYR A 93 7.19 -7.98 -2.70
C TYR A 93 6.73 -8.54 -4.05
N VAL A 94 6.09 -7.67 -4.82
CA VAL A 94 5.87 -7.84 -6.26
C VAL A 94 6.77 -6.86 -7.01
N SER A 95 7.48 -7.35 -8.02
CA SER A 95 8.31 -6.53 -8.91
C SER A 95 7.76 -6.56 -10.32
N MET A 96 7.93 -5.46 -11.04
CA MET A 96 7.58 -5.35 -12.44
C MET A 96 8.39 -4.28 -13.15
N TRP A 97 8.56 -4.43 -14.45
CA TRP A 97 9.18 -3.42 -15.30
C TRP A 97 8.11 -2.62 -16.04
N ILE A 98 8.25 -1.30 -16.04
CA ILE A 98 7.31 -0.37 -16.69
C ILE A 98 8.08 0.52 -17.66
N HIS A 99 7.54 0.70 -18.87
CA HIS A 99 8.10 1.58 -19.88
C HIS A 99 7.07 2.58 -20.41
N GLY A 100 7.43 3.86 -20.38
CA GLY A 100 6.52 4.98 -20.68
C GLY A 100 6.16 5.17 -22.15
N GLY A 101 6.57 4.23 -23.01
CA GLY A 101 6.41 4.35 -24.45
C GLY A 101 7.09 5.62 -24.96
N LYS A 102 6.37 6.38 -25.79
CA LYS A 102 6.90 7.64 -26.35
C LYS A 102 6.68 8.85 -25.44
N SER A 103 5.70 8.80 -24.54
CA SER A 103 5.22 9.98 -23.80
C SER A 103 5.74 10.07 -22.36
N GLY A 104 5.80 8.95 -21.64
CA GLY A 104 6.00 8.94 -20.19
C GLY A 104 4.88 9.64 -19.41
N ASN A 105 5.07 9.80 -18.11
CA ASN A 105 4.17 10.46 -17.17
C ASN A 105 2.75 9.89 -17.09
N GLN A 106 2.56 8.65 -17.52
CA GLN A 106 1.31 7.96 -17.27
C GLN A 106 1.12 7.74 -15.76
N LYS A 107 -0.10 7.96 -15.29
CA LYS A 107 -0.53 7.76 -13.92
C LYS A 107 -1.29 6.45 -13.82
N ILE A 108 -0.57 5.41 -13.43
CA ILE A 108 -1.10 4.05 -13.32
C ILE A 108 -1.07 3.64 -11.85
N ASN A 109 -2.11 2.93 -11.45
CA ASN A 109 -2.31 2.46 -10.09
C ASN A 109 -2.31 0.94 -10.13
N PHE A 110 -1.73 0.33 -9.09
CA PHE A 110 -1.82 -1.09 -8.84
C PHE A 110 -2.69 -1.33 -7.62
N LYS A 111 -3.46 -2.41 -7.67
CA LYS A 111 -4.27 -2.90 -6.54
C LYS A 111 -4.23 -4.40 -6.44
N PHE A 112 -4.34 -4.91 -5.22
CA PHE A 112 -4.60 -6.31 -4.98
C PHE A 112 -6.09 -6.56 -4.75
N THR A 113 -6.57 -7.72 -5.21
CA THR A 113 -7.93 -8.17 -5.01
C THR A 113 -8.01 -9.32 -4.02
N SER A 114 -9.16 -9.46 -3.36
CA SER A 114 -9.55 -10.66 -2.63
C SER A 114 -11.02 -10.94 -2.91
N ASN A 115 -11.36 -12.18 -3.22
CA ASN A 115 -12.65 -12.56 -3.79
C ASN A 115 -13.02 -11.65 -4.98
N LYS A 116 -12.06 -11.42 -5.88
CA LYS A 116 -12.22 -10.64 -7.12
C LYS A 116 -12.58 -9.17 -6.91
N THR A 117 -12.46 -8.68 -5.67
CA THR A 117 -12.77 -7.30 -5.29
C THR A 117 -11.48 -6.62 -4.86
N ALA A 118 -11.21 -5.42 -5.36
CA ALA A 118 -10.05 -4.66 -4.92
C ALA A 118 -10.15 -4.30 -3.43
N VAL A 119 -9.12 -4.68 -2.66
CA VAL A 119 -9.10 -4.53 -1.18
C VAL A 119 -7.89 -3.74 -0.66
N SER A 120 -6.86 -3.53 -1.48
CA SER A 120 -5.72 -2.69 -1.11
C SER A 120 -5.95 -1.20 -1.39
N ASP A 121 -5.10 -0.38 -0.79
CA ASP A 121 -4.87 0.99 -1.23
C ASP A 121 -4.26 1.03 -2.65
N ASP A 122 -4.16 2.24 -3.22
CA ASP A 122 -3.51 2.44 -4.51
C ASP A 122 -2.00 2.45 -4.36
N TYR A 123 -1.32 1.60 -5.14
CA TYR A 123 0.11 1.70 -5.36
C TYR A 123 0.34 2.50 -6.65
N VAL A 124 0.78 3.75 -6.51
CA VAL A 124 0.83 4.71 -7.63
C VAL A 124 2.21 4.76 -8.28
N THR A 125 2.28 5.10 -9.57
CA THR A 125 3.54 5.30 -10.31
C THR A 125 4.01 6.76 -10.35
N TRP A 126 3.46 7.63 -9.49
CA TRP A 126 3.78 9.06 -9.45
C TRP A 126 3.73 9.60 -8.03
N GLY A 127 4.35 10.76 -7.81
CA GLY A 127 4.30 11.47 -6.53
C GLY A 127 5.26 10.90 -5.48
N GLU A 128 5.06 11.31 -4.23
CA GLU A 128 5.92 10.94 -3.10
C GLU A 128 5.91 9.43 -2.83
N ASP A 129 4.72 8.82 -2.92
CA ASP A 129 4.48 7.39 -2.64
C ASP A 129 4.67 6.49 -3.87
N SER A 130 5.43 6.95 -4.87
CA SER A 130 5.58 6.25 -6.14
C SER A 130 6.37 4.94 -6.00
N ILE A 131 5.81 3.84 -6.52
CA ILE A 131 6.42 2.50 -6.45
C ILE A 131 7.62 2.31 -7.38
N ILE A 132 7.91 3.28 -8.25
CA ILE A 132 9.12 3.33 -9.09
C ILE A 132 10.22 4.21 -8.47
N GLY A 133 9.99 4.73 -7.26
CA GLY A 133 10.92 5.58 -6.51
C GLY A 133 10.25 6.88 -6.04
N PRO A 134 10.59 7.41 -4.86
CA PRO A 134 9.99 8.63 -4.34
C PRO A 134 10.10 9.81 -5.30
N ASN A 135 9.02 10.58 -5.45
CA ASN A 135 8.92 11.72 -6.38
C ASN A 135 9.26 11.37 -7.85
N SER A 136 9.16 10.10 -8.21
CA SER A 136 9.47 9.62 -9.57
C SER A 136 8.19 9.38 -10.38
N THR A 137 8.35 9.40 -11.69
CA THR A 137 7.27 9.25 -12.67
C THR A 137 7.73 8.32 -13.79
N ILE A 138 6.79 7.73 -14.53
CA ILE A 138 7.13 6.84 -15.64
C ILE A 138 7.92 7.65 -16.70
N ILE A 139 9.12 7.19 -17.03
CA ILE A 139 10.02 7.92 -17.91
C ILE A 139 9.74 7.53 -19.37
N PRO A 140 9.68 8.49 -20.31
CA PRO A 140 9.54 8.17 -21.73
C PRO A 140 10.75 7.37 -22.23
N ARG A 141 10.49 6.33 -23.03
CA ARG A 141 11.49 5.50 -23.74
C ARG A 141 12.50 4.80 -22.81
N GLN A 142 12.13 4.57 -21.56
CA GLN A 142 12.98 3.89 -20.59
C GLN A 142 12.16 2.91 -19.77
N TRP A 143 12.77 1.77 -19.49
CA TRP A 143 12.28 0.81 -18.50
C TRP A 143 12.67 1.28 -17.11
N VAL A 144 11.71 1.26 -16.19
CA VAL A 144 11.91 1.49 -14.77
C VAL A 144 11.33 0.31 -14.01
N ASN A 145 12.02 -0.13 -12.95
CA ASN A 145 11.49 -1.17 -12.08
C ASN A 145 10.53 -0.53 -11.07
N ALA A 146 9.33 -1.08 -10.98
CA ALA A 146 8.35 -0.80 -9.94
C ALA A 146 8.38 -1.93 -8.92
N LEU A 147 8.36 -1.58 -7.64
CA LEU A 147 8.39 -2.53 -6.55
C LEU A 147 7.31 -2.21 -5.52
N ILE A 148 6.45 -3.19 -5.28
CA ILE A 148 5.39 -3.11 -4.27
C ILE A 148 5.78 -4.00 -3.08
N LYS A 149 6.18 -3.39 -1.96
CA LYS A 149 6.42 -4.10 -0.70
C LYS A 149 5.09 -4.58 -0.11
N LEU A 150 4.99 -5.86 0.22
CA LEU A 150 3.75 -6.46 0.74
C LEU A 150 3.58 -6.29 2.25
N ASP A 151 4.56 -5.73 2.96
CA ASP A 151 4.50 -5.48 4.41
C ASP A 151 3.34 -4.55 4.83
N SER A 152 2.90 -3.70 3.89
CA SER A 152 1.74 -2.81 4.06
C SER A 152 0.39 -3.55 4.03
N LEU A 153 0.36 -4.78 3.51
CA LEU A 153 -0.85 -5.60 3.42
C LEU A 153 -0.99 -6.52 4.63
N GLU A 154 -2.23 -6.84 4.96
CA GLU A 154 -2.55 -7.86 5.98
C GLU A 154 -2.26 -9.26 5.43
N PRO A 155 -1.86 -10.24 6.25
CA PRO A 155 -1.80 -11.63 5.80
C PRO A 155 -3.17 -12.11 5.33
N GLY A 156 -3.18 -12.90 4.26
CA GLY A 156 -4.40 -13.38 3.63
C GLY A 156 -4.20 -13.66 2.15
N GLU A 157 -5.22 -14.24 1.53
CA GLU A 157 -5.16 -14.62 0.10
C GLU A 157 -5.62 -13.46 -0.79
N TYR A 158 -4.65 -12.88 -1.51
CA TYR A 158 -4.93 -11.91 -2.57
C TYR A 158 -4.94 -12.61 -3.93
N ASP A 159 -6.14 -12.71 -4.51
CA ASP A 159 -6.46 -13.52 -5.70
C ASP A 159 -6.25 -12.77 -7.02
N GLY A 160 -5.51 -11.66 -7.00
CA GLY A 160 -5.43 -10.82 -8.18
C GLY A 160 -4.64 -9.54 -8.06
N ILE A 161 -4.16 -9.07 -9.21
CA ILE A 161 -3.52 -7.76 -9.38
C ILE A 161 -4.27 -6.98 -10.47
N GLN A 162 -4.72 -5.78 -10.14
CA GLN A 162 -5.27 -4.82 -11.09
C GLN A 162 -4.26 -3.72 -11.40
N ILE A 163 -4.16 -3.36 -12.67
CA ILE A 163 -3.32 -2.28 -13.18
C ILE A 163 -4.24 -1.34 -13.95
N LEU A 164 -4.54 -0.17 -13.41
CA LEU A 164 -5.58 0.69 -13.97
C LEU A 164 -5.22 2.16 -13.98
N THR A 165 -5.90 2.92 -14.83
CA THR A 165 -5.98 4.38 -14.70
C THR A 165 -7.23 4.80 -13.95
N LYS A 166 -7.13 5.92 -13.24
CA LYS A 166 -8.27 6.60 -12.59
C LYS A 166 -8.71 7.86 -13.34
N GLU A 167 -8.10 8.12 -14.48
CA GLU A 167 -8.38 9.32 -15.28
C GLU A 167 -9.03 8.94 -16.61
N PRO A 168 -9.97 9.76 -17.12
CA PRO A 168 -10.63 9.48 -18.39
C PRO A 168 -9.76 9.79 -19.60
N ASN A 169 -8.77 10.67 -19.46
CA ASN A 169 -7.96 11.17 -20.57
C ASN A 169 -6.99 10.11 -21.12
N ASP A 170 -6.66 10.21 -22.41
CA ASP A 170 -5.60 9.40 -23.03
C ASP A 170 -4.22 9.88 -22.59
N GLN A 171 -3.50 9.01 -21.87
CA GLN A 171 -2.17 9.29 -21.33
C GLN A 171 -1.04 8.76 -22.23
N GLY A 172 -1.40 8.16 -23.38
CA GLY A 172 -0.48 7.47 -24.27
C GLY A 172 -0.16 6.05 -23.82
N LYS A 173 0.31 5.22 -24.77
CA LYS A 173 0.58 3.80 -24.53
C LYS A 173 1.67 3.60 -23.47
N VAL A 174 1.41 2.70 -22.53
CA VAL A 174 2.38 2.18 -21.57
C VAL A 174 2.68 0.72 -21.87
N PHE A 175 3.86 0.27 -21.50
CA PHE A 175 4.33 -1.11 -21.63
C PHE A 175 4.72 -1.62 -20.24
N ILE A 176 4.39 -2.87 -19.95
CA ILE A 176 4.69 -3.51 -18.68
C ILE A 176 5.18 -4.91 -18.98
N ASP A 177 6.23 -5.34 -18.29
CA ASP A 177 6.90 -6.59 -18.54
C ASP A 177 7.45 -7.19 -17.24
N VAL A 178 7.73 -8.49 -17.25
CA VAL A 178 8.33 -9.26 -16.14
C VAL A 178 7.67 -8.93 -14.80
N ILE A 179 6.46 -9.43 -14.58
CA ILE A 179 5.74 -9.30 -13.30
C ILE A 179 5.98 -10.55 -12.48
N GLU A 180 6.60 -10.36 -11.32
CA GLU A 180 7.11 -11.45 -10.49
C GLU A 180 6.74 -11.23 -9.03
N VAL A 181 6.40 -12.32 -8.34
CA VAL A 181 6.16 -12.35 -6.90
C VAL A 181 7.31 -13.08 -6.25
N TYR A 182 7.90 -12.49 -5.21
CA TYR A 182 9.05 -13.08 -4.51
C TYR A 182 8.68 -13.54 -3.11
N LYS A 183 9.20 -14.71 -2.73
CA LYS A 183 9.04 -15.25 -1.38
C LYS A 183 9.73 -14.34 -0.38
N ARG A 184 9.22 -14.35 0.83
CA ARG A 184 9.88 -13.76 1.98
C ARG A 184 11.02 -14.67 2.43
N CYS A 185 12.15 -14.08 2.79
CA CYS A 185 13.29 -14.83 3.29
C CYS A 185 13.02 -15.40 4.68
N GLU A 186 13.60 -16.54 5.03
CA GLU A 186 13.43 -17.16 6.38
C GLU A 186 13.77 -16.21 7.55
N LYS A 187 14.70 -15.29 7.33
CA LYS A 187 15.15 -14.31 8.34
C LYS A 187 14.25 -13.07 8.43
N GLU A 188 13.52 -12.77 7.36
CA GLU A 188 12.56 -11.67 7.29
C GLU A 188 11.20 -12.26 7.65
N LYS A 189 10.86 -12.27 8.95
CA LYS A 189 9.50 -12.68 9.32
C LYS A 189 8.53 -11.60 8.86
N TYR A 190 7.34 -11.99 8.43
CA TYR A 190 6.28 -11.01 8.25
C TYR A 190 6.07 -10.25 9.55
N THR A 191 6.38 -8.97 9.49
CA THR A 191 5.99 -7.98 10.47
C THR A 191 5.14 -7.03 9.68
N LYS A 192 3.86 -6.90 10.04
CA LYS A 192 3.01 -5.82 9.55
C LYS A 192 3.71 -4.53 9.99
N ASP A 193 4.64 -3.98 9.23
CA ASP A 193 5.49 -2.83 9.56
C ASP A 193 6.61 -3.10 10.60
N ALA A 194 7.87 -3.08 10.14
CA ALA A 194 9.02 -2.74 10.98
C ALA A 194 8.76 -1.37 11.67
N PRO A 195 9.32 -1.11 12.88
CA PRO A 195 9.10 0.16 13.56
C PRO A 195 9.48 1.31 12.63
N ILE A 196 8.50 2.18 12.32
CA ILE A 196 8.74 3.37 11.53
C ILE A 196 9.55 4.32 12.41
N GLU A 197 10.88 4.32 12.30
CA GLU A 197 11.76 5.11 13.16
C GLU A 197 11.55 6.62 13.02
N HIS A 198 10.98 7.07 11.90
CA HIS A 198 10.47 8.42 11.70
C HIS A 198 9.26 8.36 10.77
N CYS A 199 8.07 8.56 11.33
CA CYS A 199 6.93 9.00 10.53
C CYS A 199 6.63 10.43 10.97
N GLU A 200 6.37 11.31 10.00
CA GLU A 200 5.79 12.63 10.24
C GLU A 200 4.41 12.63 9.54
N GLY A 201 3.37 13.11 10.23
CA GLY A 201 2.03 13.23 9.65
C GLY A 201 1.17 11.95 9.68
N MET A 202 0.17 11.89 8.79
CA MET A 202 -0.93 10.89 8.82
C MET A 202 -0.50 9.43 8.69
N GLY A 203 0.66 9.15 8.07
CA GLY A 203 1.23 7.80 7.98
C GLY A 203 1.69 7.21 9.32
N CYS A 204 1.66 8.00 10.40
CA CYS A 204 2.03 7.56 11.74
C CYS A 204 0.99 6.78 12.50
N LEU A 205 -0.22 6.62 11.96
CA LEU A 205 -1.28 5.92 12.66
C LEU A 205 -1.64 4.66 11.93
N LYS A 206 -1.43 3.53 12.59
CA LYS A 206 -1.78 2.22 12.05
C LYS A 206 -3.18 1.84 12.46
N VAL A 207 -4.06 1.66 11.48
CA VAL A 207 -5.42 1.17 11.69
C VAL A 207 -5.45 -0.35 11.54
N LYS A 208 -6.08 -1.04 12.49
CA LYS A 208 -6.38 -2.47 12.43
C LYS A 208 -7.85 -2.67 12.74
N VAL A 209 -8.55 -3.44 11.91
CA VAL A 209 -9.96 -3.78 12.11
C VAL A 209 -10.06 -5.29 12.31
N LYS A 210 -10.66 -5.72 13.42
CA LYS A 210 -10.81 -7.12 13.78
C LYS A 210 -12.30 -7.46 13.93
N PRO A 211 -12.87 -8.36 13.11
CA PRO A 211 -14.24 -8.82 13.33
C PRO A 211 -14.35 -9.60 14.64
N ASP A 212 -15.44 -9.42 15.36
CA ASP A 212 -15.84 -10.29 16.47
C ASP A 212 -16.64 -11.46 15.89
N PRO A 213 -16.06 -12.67 15.78
CA PRO A 213 -16.70 -13.78 15.08
C PRO A 213 -17.98 -14.27 15.75
N GLU A 214 -18.20 -13.96 17.03
CA GLU A 214 -19.36 -14.43 17.79
C GLU A 214 -20.55 -13.48 17.67
N VAL A 215 -20.32 -12.23 17.24
CA VAL A 215 -21.35 -11.18 17.21
C VAL A 215 -21.67 -10.79 15.77
N HIS A 216 -22.60 -11.54 15.18
CA HIS A 216 -23.20 -11.24 13.88
C HIS A 216 -24.69 -11.63 13.83
N TRP A 217 -25.45 -10.98 12.96
CA TRP A 217 -26.88 -11.29 12.77
C TRP A 217 -27.37 -10.83 11.40
N MET A 218 -28.52 -11.37 10.99
CA MET A 218 -29.24 -10.94 9.80
C MET A 218 -30.31 -9.91 10.17
N GLU A 219 -30.33 -8.78 9.45
CA GLU A 219 -31.37 -7.77 9.57
C GLU A 219 -31.79 -7.30 8.18
N ARG A 220 -33.08 -7.48 7.84
CA ARG A 220 -33.65 -7.11 6.53
C ARG A 220 -32.85 -7.63 5.32
N GLY A 221 -32.28 -8.83 5.44
CA GLY A 221 -31.51 -9.48 4.38
C GLY A 221 -30.03 -9.04 4.28
N VAL A 222 -29.55 -8.20 5.20
CA VAL A 222 -28.13 -7.82 5.30
C VAL A 222 -27.53 -8.49 6.54
N GLU A 223 -26.38 -9.14 6.38
CA GLU A 223 -25.60 -9.65 7.52
C GLU A 223 -24.80 -8.50 8.13
N PHE A 224 -24.95 -8.28 9.43
CA PHE A 224 -24.18 -7.31 10.21
C PHE A 224 -23.21 -8.05 11.13
N GLN A 225 -22.05 -7.45 11.34
CA GLN A 225 -20.98 -7.98 12.20
C GLN A 225 -20.46 -6.84 13.08
N GLN A 226 -20.12 -7.16 14.33
CA GLN A 226 -19.37 -6.29 15.20
C GLN A 226 -17.87 -6.36 14.91
N TYR A 227 -17.18 -5.23 15.02
CA TYR A 227 -15.75 -5.09 14.82
C TYR A 227 -15.13 -4.30 15.97
N GLU A 228 -13.90 -4.67 16.33
CA GLU A 228 -12.99 -3.88 17.15
C GLU A 228 -12.00 -3.19 16.22
N VAL A 229 -11.85 -1.88 16.36
CA VAL A 229 -10.91 -1.07 15.60
C VAL A 229 -9.82 -0.57 16.54
N SER A 230 -8.56 -0.75 16.15
CA SER A 230 -7.39 -0.30 16.90
C SER A 230 -6.57 0.65 16.05
N MET A 231 -6.26 1.82 16.60
CA MET A 231 -5.47 2.88 16.00
C MET A 231 -4.20 3.07 16.82
N LYS A 232 -3.08 2.54 16.33
CA LYS A 232 -1.80 2.58 17.03
C LYS A 232 -0.97 3.77 16.58
N ASN A 233 -0.53 4.58 17.54
CA ASN A 233 0.42 5.67 17.30
C ASN A 233 1.83 5.10 17.11
N LEU A 234 2.37 5.27 15.91
CA LEU A 234 3.73 4.90 15.52
C LEU A 234 4.69 6.12 15.54
N ALA A 235 4.18 7.33 15.78
CA ALA A 235 5.01 8.53 15.88
C ALA A 235 5.81 8.55 17.18
N ASN A 236 6.84 9.39 17.18
CA ASN A 236 7.60 9.75 18.37
C ASN A 236 6.96 10.87 19.20
N SER A 237 5.84 11.46 18.74
CA SER A 237 5.04 12.43 19.49
C SER A 237 3.65 11.88 19.83
N SER A 238 3.02 12.44 20.87
CA SER A 238 1.66 12.08 21.27
C SER A 238 0.65 12.68 20.31
N ILE A 239 -0.37 11.92 19.93
CA ILE A 239 -1.48 12.43 19.13
C ILE A 239 -2.49 13.08 20.08
N THR A 240 -2.77 14.37 19.87
CA THR A 240 -3.69 15.19 20.68
C THR A 240 -5.05 15.35 20.01
N VAL A 241 -5.07 15.36 18.67
CA VAL A 241 -6.29 15.37 17.85
C VAL A 241 -6.18 14.26 16.83
N LEU A 242 -7.25 13.48 16.71
CA LEU A 242 -7.39 12.47 15.68
C LEU A 242 -8.80 12.56 15.12
N GLU A 243 -8.90 12.72 13.81
CA GLU A 243 -10.13 12.65 13.06
C GLU A 243 -10.05 11.56 11.99
N PHE A 244 -11.14 10.80 11.85
CA PHE A 244 -11.21 9.69 10.92
C PHE A 244 -12.62 9.50 10.37
N GLN A 245 -12.72 8.88 9.20
CA GLN A 245 -13.99 8.58 8.55
C GLN A 245 -14.05 7.12 8.12
N GLY A 246 -15.25 6.57 8.04
CA GLY A 246 -15.45 5.24 7.48
C GLY A 246 -15.21 5.24 5.98
N ASN A 247 -14.28 4.42 5.48
CA ASN A 247 -14.07 4.20 4.05
C ASN A 247 -15.01 3.09 3.55
N TRP A 248 -14.98 1.94 4.22
CA TRP A 248 -15.90 0.81 4.00
C TRP A 248 -16.72 0.48 5.25
N PHE A 249 -17.31 1.50 5.86
CA PHE A 249 -18.15 1.37 7.04
C PHE A 249 -19.62 1.58 6.67
N LYS A 250 -20.45 0.55 6.80
CA LYS A 250 -21.88 0.56 6.43
C LYS A 250 -22.76 0.28 7.65
N PRO A 251 -22.86 1.23 8.60
CA PRO A 251 -23.69 1.07 9.79
C PRO A 251 -25.18 1.14 9.44
N ARG A 252 -26.03 0.59 10.31
CA ARG A 252 -27.48 0.79 10.27
C ARG A 252 -27.84 2.18 10.77
N ASN A 253 -27.13 2.60 11.81
CA ASN A 253 -27.25 3.93 12.40
C ASN A 253 -25.87 4.43 12.87
N ILE A 254 -25.38 5.45 12.19
CA ILE A 254 -24.05 6.04 12.41
C ILE A 254 -23.78 6.48 13.86
N THR A 255 -24.80 6.80 14.66
CA THR A 255 -24.63 7.25 16.05
C THR A 255 -24.77 6.13 17.09
N LYS A 256 -25.21 4.94 16.67
CA LYS A 256 -25.43 3.78 17.57
C LYS A 256 -24.51 2.61 17.27
N ASP A 257 -24.09 2.49 16.02
CA ASP A 257 -23.26 1.40 15.52
C ASP A 257 -21.77 1.75 15.53
N ILE A 258 -21.38 2.80 16.24
CA ILE A 258 -20.00 3.09 16.61
C ILE A 258 -20.03 3.62 18.03
N TRP A 259 -19.14 3.13 18.88
CA TRP A 259 -19.02 3.56 20.27
C TRP A 259 -17.57 3.83 20.59
N ASP A 260 -17.38 4.57 21.68
CA ASP A 260 -16.09 5.06 22.11
C ASP A 260 -15.41 6.05 21.16
N ALA A 261 -16.14 6.57 20.16
CA ALA A 261 -15.73 7.66 19.27
C ALA A 261 -16.78 8.77 19.30
N ILE A 262 -16.36 10.03 19.10
CA ILE A 262 -17.31 11.17 19.02
C ILE A 262 -17.68 11.47 17.57
N PRO A 263 -18.97 11.61 17.23
CA PRO A 263 -19.36 12.08 15.91
C PRO A 263 -19.06 13.57 15.76
N LEU A 264 -18.45 13.94 14.65
CA LEU A 264 -18.18 15.30 14.21
C LEU A 264 -19.04 15.65 12.97
N GLU A 265 -18.88 16.86 12.46
CA GLU A 265 -19.58 17.29 11.24
C GLU A 265 -19.10 16.49 10.02
N GLY A 266 -19.98 16.29 9.03
CA GLY A 266 -19.61 15.65 7.77
C GLY A 266 -19.43 14.13 7.82
N GLY A 267 -19.82 13.46 8.91
CA GLY A 267 -19.65 12.00 9.07
C GLY A 267 -18.24 11.59 9.51
N VAL A 268 -17.46 12.55 10.00
CA VAL A 268 -16.15 12.35 10.62
C VAL A 268 -16.33 11.96 12.08
N PHE A 269 -15.35 11.26 12.63
CA PHE A 269 -15.27 10.87 14.03
C PHE A 269 -13.98 11.36 14.67
N GLY A 270 -14.01 11.60 15.98
CA GLY A 270 -12.83 11.99 16.75
C GLY A 270 -12.64 11.20 18.05
N LEU A 271 -11.61 11.56 18.79
CA LEU A 271 -11.31 10.99 20.10
C LEU A 271 -12.39 11.36 21.14
N PRO A 272 -12.83 10.41 21.98
CA PRO A 272 -13.76 10.72 23.05
C PRO A 272 -13.08 11.55 24.15
N PRO A 273 -13.83 12.32 24.96
CA PRO A 273 -13.24 13.24 25.95
C PRO A 273 -12.32 12.60 27.00
N HIS A 274 -12.44 11.28 27.21
CA HIS A 274 -11.59 10.55 28.15
C HIS A 274 -10.27 10.06 27.53
N VAL A 275 -10.12 10.14 26.20
CA VAL A 275 -8.87 9.90 25.48
C VAL A 275 -8.30 11.25 25.07
N GLN A 276 -7.47 11.82 25.94
CA GLN A 276 -6.86 13.12 25.68
C GLN A 276 -5.65 13.03 24.74
N ASN A 277 -4.89 11.94 24.86
CA ASN A 277 -3.68 11.71 24.09
C ASN A 277 -3.57 10.23 23.73
N ILE A 278 -3.03 9.93 22.55
CA ILE A 278 -2.49 8.61 22.22
C ILE A 278 -0.97 8.73 22.25
N PHE A 279 -0.34 8.28 23.31
CA PHE A 279 1.12 8.37 23.46
C PHE A 279 1.85 7.48 22.43
N PRO A 280 3.13 7.76 22.11
CA PRO A 280 3.95 6.91 21.26
C PRO A 280 3.83 5.43 21.62
N GLY A 281 3.54 4.58 20.63
CA GLY A 281 3.37 3.14 20.79
C GLY A 281 2.03 2.69 21.38
N GLN A 282 1.20 3.59 21.90
CA GLN A 282 -0.13 3.24 22.41
C GLN A 282 -1.15 3.04 21.30
N SER A 283 -2.24 2.36 21.64
CA SER A 283 -3.39 2.19 20.75
C SER A 283 -4.64 2.78 21.39
N TYR A 284 -5.38 3.54 20.60
CA TYR A 284 -6.77 3.86 20.88
C TYR A 284 -7.65 2.80 20.22
N THR A 285 -8.64 2.30 20.94
CA THR A 285 -9.55 1.27 20.45
C THR A 285 -10.98 1.73 20.56
N PHE A 286 -11.77 1.47 19.53
CA PHE A 286 -13.21 1.71 19.54
C PHE A 286 -13.92 0.53 18.87
N GLY A 287 -15.22 0.42 19.06
CA GLY A 287 -15.98 -0.66 18.43
C GLY A 287 -17.05 -0.13 17.50
N CYS A 288 -17.43 -0.96 16.53
CA CYS A 288 -18.47 -0.61 15.58
C CYS A 288 -19.25 -1.83 15.09
N VAL A 289 -20.39 -1.57 14.45
CA VAL A 289 -21.23 -2.54 13.75
C VAL A 289 -21.37 -2.07 12.31
N SER A 290 -21.08 -2.96 11.37
CA SER A 290 -21.21 -2.67 9.94
C SER A 290 -21.87 -3.85 9.24
N ALA A 291 -22.47 -3.61 8.08
CA ALA A 291 -22.72 -4.69 7.15
C ALA A 291 -21.40 -5.45 6.93
N LYS A 292 -21.47 -6.78 7.01
CA LYS A 292 -20.31 -7.67 6.94
C LYS A 292 -19.56 -7.44 5.63
N GLY A 293 -18.26 -7.21 5.73
CA GLY A 293 -17.40 -6.90 4.60
C GLY A 293 -16.04 -6.36 5.04
N PRO A 294 -15.25 -5.79 4.09
CA PRO A 294 -13.93 -5.24 4.37
C PRO A 294 -14.05 -3.89 5.10
N VAL A 295 -14.39 -3.91 6.39
CA VAL A 295 -14.54 -2.69 7.17
C VAL A 295 -13.20 -1.98 7.31
N SER A 296 -13.17 -0.70 6.94
CA SER A 296 -11.96 0.13 6.99
C SER A 296 -12.29 1.58 7.32
N PHE A 297 -11.31 2.27 7.90
CA PHE A 297 -11.37 3.68 8.29
C PHE A 297 -10.17 4.40 7.70
N ASN A 298 -10.38 5.65 7.28
CA ASN A 298 -9.34 6.51 6.75
C ASN A 298 -9.13 7.70 7.68
N ILE A 299 -7.89 8.13 7.87
CA ILE A 299 -7.55 9.26 8.73
C ILE A 299 -7.74 10.54 7.92
N THR A 300 -8.49 11.49 8.47
CA THR A 300 -8.82 12.75 7.78
C THR A 300 -8.03 13.93 8.32
N TYR A 301 -7.71 13.92 9.61
CA TYR A 301 -6.90 14.95 10.25
C TYR A 301 -6.21 14.37 11.49
N MET A 302 -5.03 14.88 11.80
CA MET A 302 -4.29 14.49 13.00
C MET A 302 -3.37 15.62 13.44
N GLU A 303 -3.27 15.81 14.74
CA GLU A 303 -2.40 16.79 15.38
C GLU A 303 -1.54 16.10 16.44
N PHE A 304 -0.27 16.51 16.50
CA PHE A 304 0.69 16.03 17.49
C PHE A 304 0.87 17.09 18.57
N ALA A 305 1.19 16.63 19.79
CA ALA A 305 1.68 17.52 20.83
C ALA A 305 2.98 18.21 20.35
N GLU A 306 3.06 19.52 20.62
CA GLU A 306 4.28 20.34 20.43
C GLU A 306 5.45 19.86 21.30
#